data_AF-A0A2I3SR54-F1
#
_entry.id   AF-A0A2I3SR54-F1
#
_cell.length_a   1.000
_cell.length_b   1.000
_cell.length_c   1.000
_cell.angle_alpha   90.00
_cell.angle_beta   90.00
_cell.angle_gamma   90.00
#
_symmetry.space_group_name_H-M   'P 1'
#
loop_
_entity.id
_entity.type
_entity.pdbx_description
1 polymer ?
#
loop_
_entity_poly.entity_id
_entity_poly.type
_entity_poly.pdbx_seq_one_letter_code
_entity_poly.pdbx_strand_id
1 'polypeptide(L)'
;MALQLSREQGITLRGSAEIVAEFFSFGINSILYQRGIYPSETFTRVQKYGLTLLVTTDLELIKYLNNVVEQLKDCAPREKSQKAIQDEIRSITATVTFLPLLEVSCSFDLLIYTDKDLVVPEKWEESGSQFITNSEEVCLCSFTTTIHKVNSMVAYKIPVND
;
A
#
# COMPACT_ATOMS: atom_id res chain seq x y z
N MET A 1 -23.21 -21.55 -34.61
CA MET A 1 -22.67 -21.74 -33.26
C MET A 1 -21.93 -20.48 -32.87
N ALA A 2 -22.25 -19.86 -31.74
CA ALA A 2 -21.43 -18.79 -31.19
C ALA A 2 -20.32 -19.42 -30.33
N LEU A 3 -19.06 -19.18 -30.68
CA LEU A 3 -17.94 -19.51 -29.80
C LEU A 3 -17.88 -18.44 -28.71
N GLN A 4 -18.56 -18.71 -27.59
CA GLN A 4 -18.48 -17.88 -26.40
C GLN A 4 -17.07 -18.03 -25.81
N LEU A 5 -16.17 -17.08 -26.13
CA LEU A 5 -14.91 -16.93 -25.40
C LEU A 5 -15.26 -16.75 -23.91
N SER A 6 -14.83 -17.69 -23.08
CA SER A 6 -15.08 -17.72 -21.65
C SER A 6 -14.30 -16.61 -20.94
N ARG A 7 -14.83 -15.39 -21.03
CA ARG A 7 -14.36 -14.24 -20.26
C ARG A 7 -14.77 -14.45 -18.81
N GLU A 8 -13.80 -14.74 -17.94
CA GLU A 8 -14.05 -14.87 -16.50
C GLU A 8 -14.67 -13.57 -15.97
N GLN A 9 -15.79 -13.71 -15.25
CA GLN A 9 -16.60 -12.59 -14.75
C GLN A 9 -16.52 -12.44 -13.21
N GLY A 10 -15.67 -13.23 -12.55
CA GLY A 10 -15.42 -13.19 -11.11
C GLY A 10 -13.98 -12.78 -10.77
N ILE A 11 -13.79 -12.23 -9.58
CA ILE A 11 -12.45 -12.02 -9.02
C ILE A 11 -11.95 -13.36 -8.48
N THR A 12 -10.76 -13.79 -8.91
CA THR A 12 -10.07 -14.97 -8.35
C THR A 12 -9.28 -14.57 -7.09
N LEU A 13 -8.95 -15.53 -6.20
CA LEU A 13 -8.08 -15.30 -5.03
C LEU A 13 -6.77 -14.59 -5.44
N ARG A 14 -6.17 -15.14 -6.50
CA ARG A 14 -5.14 -14.57 -7.40
C ARG A 14 -5.36 -13.10 -7.74
N GLY A 15 -6.47 -12.77 -8.41
CA GLY A 15 -6.73 -11.40 -8.86
C GLY A 15 -6.97 -10.44 -7.71
N SER A 16 -7.51 -10.94 -6.60
CA SER A 16 -7.59 -10.17 -5.37
C SER A 16 -6.22 -9.89 -4.75
N ALA A 17 -5.30 -10.85 -4.73
CA ALA A 17 -3.96 -10.64 -4.17
C ALA A 17 -3.18 -9.61 -5.01
N GLU A 18 -3.30 -9.66 -6.34
CA GLU A 18 -2.71 -8.64 -7.23
C GLU A 18 -3.28 -7.24 -7.00
N ILE A 19 -4.60 -7.11 -6.79
CA ILE A 19 -5.25 -5.83 -6.46
C ILE A 19 -4.68 -5.27 -5.15
N VAL A 20 -4.65 -6.08 -4.09
CA VAL A 20 -4.17 -5.68 -2.76
C VAL A 20 -2.67 -5.31 -2.76
N ALA A 21 -1.83 -6.11 -3.44
CA ALA A 21 -0.40 -5.81 -3.54
C ALA A 21 -0.11 -4.54 -4.39
N GLU A 22 -0.92 -4.29 -5.42
CA GLU A 22 -0.83 -3.06 -6.23
C GLU A 22 -1.33 -1.82 -5.47
N PHE A 23 -2.35 -1.96 -4.62
CA PHE A 23 -2.77 -0.93 -3.66
C PHE A 23 -1.66 -0.55 -2.70
N PHE A 24 -1.03 -1.52 -2.02
CA PHE A 24 0.08 -1.23 -1.10
C PHE A 24 1.24 -0.55 -1.83
N SER A 25 1.56 -0.97 -3.05
CA SER A 25 2.59 -0.32 -3.87
C SER A 25 2.30 1.18 -4.09
N PHE A 26 1.09 1.56 -4.50
CA PHE A 26 0.74 2.97 -4.67
C PHE A 26 0.56 3.72 -3.35
N GLY A 27 -0.03 3.09 -2.35
CA GLY A 27 -0.26 3.71 -1.03
C GLY A 27 1.03 4.05 -0.31
N ILE A 28 2.03 3.16 -0.32
CA ILE A 28 3.35 3.42 0.26
C ILE A 28 4.01 4.59 -0.48
N ASN A 29 4.01 4.59 -1.82
CA ASN A 29 4.56 5.71 -2.60
C ASN A 29 3.86 7.05 -2.29
N SER A 30 2.53 7.06 -2.17
CA SER A 30 1.76 8.24 -1.77
C SER A 30 2.17 8.74 -0.38
N ILE A 31 2.29 7.85 0.60
CA ILE A 31 2.72 8.20 1.97
C ILE A 31 4.14 8.76 1.97
N LEU A 32 5.10 8.10 1.33
CA LEU A 32 6.50 8.54 1.28
C LEU A 32 6.64 9.95 0.68
N TYR A 33 5.90 10.24 -0.39
CA TYR A 33 5.85 11.57 -0.99
C TYR A 33 5.16 12.60 -0.08
N GLN A 34 3.94 12.30 0.39
CA GLN A 34 3.11 13.26 1.14
C GLN A 34 3.64 13.53 2.57
N ARG A 35 4.51 12.66 3.10
CA ARG A 35 5.22 12.86 4.38
C ARG A 35 6.66 13.38 4.21
N GLY A 36 7.12 13.61 2.97
CA GLY A 36 8.45 14.16 2.69
C GLY A 36 9.62 13.25 3.08
N ILE A 37 9.40 11.92 3.14
CA ILE A 37 10.44 10.94 3.50
C ILE A 37 11.52 10.88 2.41
N TYR A 38 11.11 11.04 1.16
CA TYR A 38 11.98 11.17 -0.01
C TYR A 38 11.73 12.51 -0.71
N PRO A 39 12.74 13.10 -1.36
CA PRO A 39 12.60 14.38 -2.06
C PRO A 39 11.55 14.34 -3.17
N SER A 40 10.86 15.45 -3.40
CA SER A 40 9.74 15.52 -4.37
C SER A 40 10.15 15.18 -5.82
N GLU A 41 11.41 15.43 -6.16
CA GLU A 41 12.05 15.17 -7.45
C GLU A 41 12.36 13.69 -7.68
N THR A 42 12.39 12.86 -6.64
CA THR A 42 12.52 11.40 -6.76
C THR A 42 11.17 10.72 -7.01
N PHE A 43 10.14 11.47 -7.41
CA PHE A 43 8.83 10.93 -7.77
C PHE A 43 8.38 11.43 -9.15
N THR A 44 7.74 10.53 -9.90
CA THR A 44 7.13 10.82 -11.19
C THR A 44 5.63 10.55 -11.18
N ARG A 45 4.90 11.23 -12.06
CA ARG A 45 3.45 11.10 -12.22
C ARG A 45 3.12 10.00 -13.22
N VAL A 46 2.32 9.02 -12.80
CA VAL A 46 1.85 7.92 -13.64
C VAL A 46 0.32 7.95 -13.70
N GLN A 47 -0.23 7.94 -14.92
CA GLN A 47 -1.67 7.77 -15.13
C GLN A 47 -2.04 6.30 -14.98
N LYS A 48 -2.90 5.97 -14.00
CA LYS A 48 -3.42 4.61 -13.81
C LYS A 48 -4.81 4.65 -13.21
N TYR A 49 -5.71 3.79 -13.69
CA TYR A 49 -7.11 3.73 -13.23
C TYR A 49 -7.85 5.09 -13.28
N GLY A 50 -7.52 5.95 -14.26
CA GLY A 50 -8.08 7.30 -14.37
C GLY A 50 -7.57 8.30 -13.34
N LEU A 51 -6.59 7.93 -12.51
CA LEU A 51 -5.95 8.78 -11.51
C LEU A 51 -4.52 9.14 -11.90
N THR A 52 -4.06 10.31 -11.45
CA THR A 52 -2.65 10.70 -11.47
C THR A 52 -2.02 10.25 -10.17
N LEU A 53 -1.19 9.20 -10.24
CA LEU A 53 -0.51 8.62 -9.09
C LEU A 53 0.95 9.04 -9.07
N LEU A 54 1.55 9.05 -7.88
CA LEU A 54 2.99 9.27 -7.73
C LEU A 54 3.68 7.94 -7.46
N VAL A 55 4.81 7.73 -8.13
CA VAL A 55 5.70 6.57 -7.92
C VAL A 55 7.13 7.06 -7.87
N THR A 56 7.95 6.43 -7.02
CA THR A 56 9.36 6.76 -6.93
C THR A 56 10.11 6.47 -8.23
N THR A 57 11.14 7.27 -8.50
CA THR A 57 12.15 7.05 -9.54
C THR A 57 13.49 6.56 -8.96
N ASP A 58 13.63 6.52 -7.64
CA ASP A 58 14.83 6.05 -6.97
C ASP A 58 14.99 4.52 -7.10
N LEU A 59 16.15 4.09 -7.59
CA LEU A 59 16.37 2.69 -7.95
C LEU A 59 16.44 1.76 -6.73
N GLU A 60 16.91 2.25 -5.59
CA GLU A 60 17.01 1.45 -4.36
C GLU A 60 15.64 1.27 -3.72
N LEU A 61 14.85 2.34 -3.62
CA LEU A 61 13.47 2.29 -3.15
C LEU A 61 12.56 1.48 -4.11
N ILE A 62 12.70 1.61 -5.43
CA ILE A 62 11.99 0.77 -6.40
C ILE A 62 12.31 -0.71 -6.14
N LYS A 63 13.59 -1.05 -5.97
CA LYS A 63 14.03 -2.44 -5.71
C LYS A 63 13.50 -2.97 -4.38
N TYR A 64 13.52 -2.15 -3.33
CA TYR A 64 12.98 -2.47 -2.00
C TYR A 64 11.46 -2.72 -2.07
N LEU A 65 10.69 -1.78 -2.62
CA LEU A 65 9.24 -1.91 -2.74
C LEU A 65 8.82 -3.06 -3.65
N ASN A 66 9.57 -3.37 -4.72
CA ASN A 66 9.29 -4.53 -5.56
C ASN A 66 9.47 -5.85 -4.80
N ASN A 67 10.55 -6.01 -4.02
CA ASN A 67 10.77 -7.20 -3.19
C ASN A 67 9.61 -7.41 -2.20
N VAL A 68 9.18 -6.33 -1.52
CA VAL A 68 8.01 -6.35 -0.62
C VAL A 68 6.74 -6.76 -1.36
N VAL A 69 6.47 -6.13 -2.51
CA VAL A 69 5.25 -6.36 -3.31
C VAL A 69 5.24 -7.75 -3.98
N GLU A 70 6.40 -8.35 -4.23
CA GLU A 70 6.53 -9.74 -4.68
C GLU A 70 6.19 -10.73 -3.56
N GLN A 71 6.68 -10.50 -2.33
CA GLN A 71 6.31 -11.33 -1.17
C GLN A 71 4.81 -11.24 -0.83
N LEU A 72 4.18 -10.07 -1.02
CA LEU A 72 2.72 -9.91 -0.93
C LEU A 72 1.94 -10.65 -2.04
N LYS A 73 2.60 -11.09 -3.12
CA LYS A 73 1.98 -11.80 -4.26
C LYS A 73 2.27 -13.29 -4.31
N ASP A 74 3.32 -13.78 -3.65
CA ASP A 74 3.80 -15.17 -3.76
C ASP A 74 2.77 -16.25 -3.32
N CYS A 75 1.61 -15.83 -2.80
CA CYS A 75 0.48 -16.71 -2.50
C CYS A 75 -0.38 -17.08 -3.73
N ALA A 76 -0.29 -16.39 -4.89
CA ALA A 76 -0.84 -16.88 -6.16
C ALA A 76 -0.39 -16.08 -7.41
N PRO A 77 -0.08 -16.73 -8.55
CA PRO A 77 0.15 -16.02 -9.81
C PRO A 77 -1.17 -15.49 -10.38
N ARG A 78 -1.26 -14.28 -11.01
CA ARG A 78 -1.49 -14.19 -12.48
C ARG A 78 -2.72 -13.47 -13.10
N GLU A 79 -3.54 -12.61 -12.47
CA GLU A 79 -4.59 -11.85 -13.22
C GLU A 79 -5.24 -10.61 -12.53
N LYS A 80 -6.13 -9.87 -13.24
CA LYS A 80 -6.61 -8.53 -12.82
C LYS A 80 -8.09 -8.19 -13.06
N SER A 81 -8.66 -7.39 -12.16
CA SER A 81 -9.86 -6.56 -12.42
C SER A 81 -9.58 -5.09 -12.05
N GLN A 82 -9.93 -4.14 -12.92
CA GLN A 82 -9.40 -2.76 -12.85
C GLN A 82 -10.23 -1.76 -12.03
N LYS A 83 -11.51 -2.05 -11.75
CA LYS A 83 -12.46 -1.04 -11.27
C LYS A 83 -12.39 -0.78 -9.76
N ALA A 84 -12.09 -1.79 -8.95
CA ALA A 84 -11.99 -1.66 -7.48
C ALA A 84 -10.86 -0.70 -7.06
N ILE A 85 -9.71 -0.81 -7.73
CA ILE A 85 -8.46 -0.10 -7.42
C ILE A 85 -8.61 1.44 -7.53
N GLN A 86 -9.58 1.94 -8.32
CA GLN A 86 -9.75 3.38 -8.56
C GLN A 86 -10.25 4.12 -7.32
N ASP A 87 -11.30 3.61 -6.67
CA ASP A 87 -11.88 4.27 -5.48
C ASP A 87 -10.94 4.16 -4.27
N GLU A 88 -10.19 3.06 -4.21
CA GLU A 88 -9.11 2.76 -3.25
C GLU A 88 -8.01 3.83 -3.16
N ILE A 89 -7.30 4.08 -4.27
CA ILE A 89 -6.11 4.94 -4.24
C ILE A 89 -6.51 6.42 -4.03
N ARG A 90 -7.74 6.77 -4.41
CA ARG A 90 -8.33 8.06 -4.10
C ARG A 90 -8.51 8.26 -2.59
N SER A 91 -8.84 7.22 -1.82
CA SER A 91 -8.98 7.33 -0.37
C SER A 91 -7.65 7.62 0.33
N ILE A 92 -6.55 6.98 -0.06
CA ILE A 92 -5.23 7.22 0.56
C ILE A 92 -4.83 8.70 0.38
N THR A 93 -4.92 9.18 -0.87
CA THR A 93 -4.55 10.56 -1.22
C THR A 93 -5.36 11.59 -0.41
N ALA A 94 -6.64 11.31 -0.18
CA ALA A 94 -7.57 12.17 0.52
C ALA A 94 -7.38 12.22 2.04
N THR A 95 -6.67 11.27 2.68
CA THR A 95 -6.52 11.29 4.14
C THR A 95 -5.15 11.78 4.63
N VAL A 96 -4.09 11.64 3.84
CA VAL A 96 -2.79 12.19 4.25
C VAL A 96 -2.81 13.74 4.32
N THR A 97 -3.77 14.41 3.66
CA THR A 97 -4.04 15.85 3.84
C THR A 97 -4.58 16.23 5.22
N PHE A 98 -5.03 15.28 6.04
CA PHE A 98 -5.49 15.52 7.42
C PHE A 98 -4.43 15.22 8.48
N LEU A 99 -3.26 14.69 8.09
CA LEU A 99 -2.19 14.41 9.05
C LEU A 99 -1.41 15.70 9.39
N PRO A 100 -1.00 15.90 10.66
CA PRO A 100 -0.13 17.01 11.05
C PRO A 100 1.10 17.10 10.15
N LEU A 101 1.50 18.32 9.79
CA LEU A 101 2.72 18.55 9.02
C LEU A 101 3.93 18.06 9.82
N LEU A 102 4.86 17.36 9.16
CA LEU A 102 6.15 17.01 9.75
C LEU A 102 7.15 18.09 9.33
N GLU A 103 7.63 18.85 10.30
CA GLU A 103 8.70 19.85 10.10
C GLU A 103 10.10 19.23 10.23
N VAL A 104 10.16 17.93 10.52
CA VAL A 104 11.40 17.18 10.78
C VAL A 104 11.58 16.11 9.70
N SER A 105 12.82 15.91 9.25
CA SER A 105 13.20 14.77 8.41
C SER A 105 12.93 13.45 9.14
N CYS A 106 12.09 12.59 8.56
CA CYS A 106 11.76 11.28 9.12
C CYS A 106 12.28 10.15 8.23
N SER A 107 12.67 9.03 8.84
CA SER A 107 12.79 7.73 8.17
C SER A 107 11.43 7.03 8.12
N PHE A 108 11.36 5.90 7.42
CA PHE A 108 10.20 5.00 7.46
C PHE A 108 10.68 3.57 7.70
N ASP A 109 9.87 2.79 8.41
CA ASP A 109 9.97 1.35 8.53
C ASP A 109 8.70 0.72 7.97
N LEU A 110 8.81 -0.48 7.38
CA LEU A 110 7.67 -1.21 6.83
C LEU A 110 7.57 -2.59 7.46
N LEU A 111 6.57 -2.75 8.33
CA LEU A 111 6.32 -3.99 9.08
C LEU A 111 5.18 -4.78 8.43
N ILE A 112 5.40 -6.06 8.18
CA ILE A 112 4.36 -6.99 7.73
C ILE A 112 4.11 -8.02 8.84
N TYR A 113 2.90 -7.98 9.40
CA TYR A 113 2.44 -8.97 10.37
C TYR A 113 1.89 -10.19 9.62
N THR A 114 2.38 -11.37 9.98
CA THR A 114 2.04 -12.65 9.36
C THR A 114 1.68 -13.69 10.43
N ASP A 115 1.21 -14.87 10.03
CA ASP A 115 0.98 -15.98 10.95
C ASP A 115 2.31 -16.45 11.58
N LYS A 116 2.29 -16.79 12.87
CA LYS A 116 3.50 -17.14 13.65
C LYS A 116 4.26 -18.35 13.14
N ASP A 117 3.61 -19.20 12.36
CA ASP A 117 4.18 -20.43 11.80
C ASP A 117 4.75 -20.21 10.39
N LEU A 118 4.72 -18.97 9.86
CA LEU A 118 5.28 -18.64 8.55
C LEU A 118 6.82 -18.67 8.59
N VAL A 119 7.42 -19.36 7.61
CA VAL A 119 8.87 -19.37 7.44
C VAL A 119 9.35 -17.99 6.96
N VAL A 120 10.13 -17.31 7.80
CA VAL A 120 10.74 -16.01 7.47
C VAL A 120 11.71 -16.18 6.28
N PRO A 121 11.54 -15.47 5.15
CA PRO A 121 12.45 -15.56 4.02
C PRO A 121 13.82 -14.94 4.32
N GLU A 122 14.89 -15.40 3.66
CA GLU A 122 16.29 -15.02 3.93
C GLU A 122 16.60 -13.51 4.00
N LYS A 123 15.81 -12.67 3.31
CA LYS A 123 15.98 -11.20 3.27
C LYS A 123 15.08 -10.44 4.26
N TRP A 124 14.39 -11.17 5.13
CA TRP A 124 13.47 -10.63 6.13
C TRP A 124 13.96 -11.01 7.51
N GLU A 125 13.59 -10.19 8.49
CA GLU A 125 13.91 -10.42 9.90
C GLU A 125 12.64 -10.27 10.75
N GLU A 126 12.61 -10.97 11.88
CA GLU A 126 11.59 -10.73 12.89
C GLU A 126 11.88 -9.39 13.58
N SER A 127 10.93 -8.46 13.49
CA SER A 127 11.06 -7.12 14.07
C SER A 127 10.16 -6.96 15.29
N GLY A 128 10.56 -6.06 16.19
CA GLY A 128 9.74 -5.66 17.34
C GLY A 128 8.52 -4.84 16.92
N SER A 129 7.46 -4.92 17.71
CA SER A 129 6.27 -4.09 17.54
C SER A 129 6.58 -2.61 17.81
N GLN A 130 6.65 -1.80 16.76
CA GLN A 130 6.82 -0.35 16.85
C GLN A 130 5.53 0.34 17.31
N PHE A 131 5.23 0.28 18.62
CA PHE A 131 4.05 0.93 19.19
C PHE A 131 4.23 2.45 19.32
N ILE A 132 3.22 3.20 18.87
CA ILE A 132 3.12 4.65 19.11
C ILE A 132 2.38 4.87 20.42
N THR A 133 2.98 5.60 21.35
CA THR A 133 2.33 6.02 22.60
C THR A 133 1.72 7.42 22.46
N ASN A 134 0.61 7.66 23.14
CA ASN A 134 -0.15 8.92 23.09
C ASN A 134 -0.56 9.31 21.64
N SER A 135 -1.23 8.37 20.96
CA SER A 135 -1.72 8.56 19.60
C SER A 135 -3.23 8.74 19.51
N GLU A 136 -3.67 9.53 18.53
CA GLU A 136 -5.03 9.47 18.00
C GLU A 136 -5.06 8.57 16.76
N GLU A 137 -6.18 7.90 16.53
CA GLU A 137 -6.41 7.00 15.40
C GLU A 137 -7.47 7.57 14.46
N VAL A 138 -7.17 7.58 13.17
CA VAL A 138 -8.11 7.93 12.10
C VAL A 138 -8.31 6.72 11.20
N CYS A 139 -9.50 6.15 11.26
CA CYS A 139 -9.94 5.08 10.36
C CYS A 139 -10.18 5.65 8.95
N LEU A 140 -9.63 4.96 7.96
CA LEU A 140 -9.70 5.30 6.55
C LEU A 140 -10.81 4.47 5.87
N CYS A 141 -11.14 4.76 4.61
CA CYS A 141 -12.07 3.90 3.88
C CYS A 141 -11.47 2.50 3.70
N SER A 142 -12.17 1.47 4.19
CA SER A 142 -11.86 0.08 3.87
C SER A 142 -12.35 -0.25 2.46
N PHE A 143 -11.64 -1.12 1.74
CA PHE A 143 -12.13 -1.72 0.50
C PHE A 143 -12.22 -3.24 0.61
N THR A 144 -12.91 -3.86 -0.36
CA THR A 144 -12.92 -5.31 -0.51
C THR A 144 -12.99 -5.73 -1.97
N THR A 145 -12.30 -6.82 -2.26
CA THR A 145 -12.31 -7.53 -3.55
C THR A 145 -13.31 -8.68 -3.58
N THR A 146 -14.25 -8.70 -2.61
CA THR A 146 -15.10 -9.83 -2.17
C THR A 146 -14.37 -11.05 -1.61
N ILE A 147 -13.03 -11.11 -1.70
CA ILE A 147 -12.21 -12.19 -1.12
C ILE A 147 -11.37 -11.66 0.03
N HIS A 148 -10.62 -10.60 -0.20
CA HIS A 148 -9.90 -9.88 0.84
C HIS A 148 -10.68 -8.61 1.21
N LYS A 149 -10.63 -8.23 2.48
CA LYS A 149 -11.03 -6.91 2.97
C LYS A 149 -9.82 -6.25 3.59
N VAL A 150 -9.44 -5.09 3.07
CA VAL A 150 -8.36 -4.28 3.63
C VAL A 150 -8.99 -3.11 4.36
N ASN A 151 -8.81 -3.08 5.68
CA ASN A 151 -9.07 -1.88 6.47
C ASN A 151 -7.79 -1.06 6.49
N SER A 152 -7.92 0.25 6.37
CA SER A 152 -6.79 1.18 6.45
C SER A 152 -7.02 2.11 7.63
N MET A 153 -5.97 2.44 8.38
CA MET A 153 -6.00 3.28 9.57
C MET A 153 -4.66 4.01 9.69
N VAL A 154 -4.66 5.21 10.24
CA VAL A 154 -3.43 5.90 10.63
C VAL A 154 -3.51 6.29 12.11
N ALA A 155 -2.47 5.92 12.87
CA ALA A 155 -2.24 6.40 14.22
C ALA A 155 -1.15 7.47 14.18
N TYR A 156 -1.40 8.65 14.74
CA TYR A 156 -0.38 9.70 14.87
C TYR A 156 -0.25 10.16 16.32
N LYS A 157 0.98 10.41 16.76
CA LYS A 157 1.27 10.93 18.10
C LYS A 157 0.76 12.37 18.22
N ILE A 158 0.04 12.69 19.30
CA ILE A 158 -0.35 14.06 19.60
C ILE A 158 0.91 14.85 20.04
N PRO A 159 1.22 16.00 19.42
CA PRO A 159 2.27 16.90 19.91
C PRO A 159 1.96 17.38 21.33
N VAL A 160 2.97 17.42 22.19
CA VAL A 160 2.87 18.15 23.47
C VAL A 160 3.21 19.60 23.17
N ASN A 161 2.36 20.54 23.61
CA ASN A 161 2.68 21.96 23.57
C ASN A 161 3.63 22.26 24.74
N ASP A 162 4.93 22.30 24.45
CA ASP A 162 5.98 22.84 25.33
C ASP A 162 6.18 24.35 25.07
#